data_AF-A0AAE3QYY6-F1
#
_entry.id   AF-A0AAE3QYY6-F1
#
_cell.length_a   1.000
_cell.length_b   1.000
_cell.length_c   1.000
_cell.angle_alpha   90.00
_cell.angle_beta   90.00
_cell.angle_gamma   90.00
#
_symmetry.space_group_name_H-M   'P 1'
#
loop_
_entity.id
_entity.type
_entity.pdbx_description
1 polymer ?
#
loop_
_entity_poly.entity_id
_entity_poly.type
_entity_poly.pdbx_seq_one_letter_code
_entity_poly.pdbx_strand_id
1 'polypeptide(L)'
;MNTFTKILFGLALVLILYGCLCRLLSVYFFWESVYLGWFFLVFGLIGFLIYKIKENQHEQKFTNVKAARVAIGFLVFVLLVQALLFINLLFSDAYKVTKSYLINNTALKEEIGVIQGFVIAPVGGIQKARDSSGEYGSATISLIVKGERKIIELMIVVEKEPQGEWEVVDIE
;
A
#
# COMPACT_ATOMS: atom_id res chain seq x y z
N MET A 1 -14.79 23.49 -10.55
CA MET A 1 -13.88 22.31 -10.56
C MET A 1 -13.49 21.98 -11.99
N ASN A 2 -12.19 21.82 -12.27
CA ASN A 2 -11.69 21.51 -13.62
C ASN A 2 -12.15 20.12 -14.09
N THR A 3 -12.36 19.94 -15.40
CA THR A 3 -12.73 18.67 -16.05
C THR A 3 -11.75 17.55 -15.70
N PHE A 4 -10.46 17.85 -15.62
CA PHE A 4 -9.42 16.90 -15.20
C PHE A 4 -9.69 16.31 -13.80
N THR A 5 -10.02 17.16 -12.83
CA THR A 5 -10.33 16.74 -11.46
C THR A 5 -11.61 15.90 -11.38
N LYS A 6 -12.63 16.22 -12.20
CA LYS A 6 -13.86 15.42 -12.32
C LYS A 6 -13.56 14.02 -12.84
N ILE A 7 -12.74 13.92 -13.88
CA ILE A 7 -12.33 12.64 -14.47
C ILE A 7 -11.55 11.81 -13.44
N LEU A 8 -10.60 12.42 -12.72
CA LEU A 8 -9.83 11.73 -11.68
C LEU A 8 -10.71 11.14 -10.59
N PHE A 9 -11.69 11.90 -10.07
CA PHE A 9 -12.62 11.38 -9.06
C PHE A 9 -13.53 10.28 -9.62
N GLY A 10 -14.03 10.43 -10.85
CA GLY A 10 -14.83 9.41 -11.51
C GLY A 10 -14.04 8.10 -11.68
N LEU A 11 -12.80 8.19 -12.16
CA LEU A 11 -11.92 7.04 -12.31
C LEU A 11 -11.57 6.39 -10.97
N ALA A 12 -11.26 7.19 -9.95
CA ALA A 12 -10.99 6.72 -8.60
C ALA A 12 -12.17 5.92 -8.04
N LEU A 13 -13.38 6.45 -8.16
CA LEU A 13 -14.59 5.81 -7.68
C LEU A 13 -14.89 4.50 -8.44
N VAL A 14 -14.76 4.51 -9.77
CA VAL A 14 -14.93 3.30 -10.58
C VAL A 14 -13.92 2.22 -10.17
N LEU A 15 -12.64 2.57 -9.98
CA LEU A 15 -11.60 1.62 -9.59
C LEU A 15 -11.81 1.06 -8.18
N ILE A 16 -12.20 1.90 -7.21
CA ILE A 16 -12.50 1.45 -5.84
C ILE A 16 -13.70 0.49 -5.87
N LEU A 17 -14.79 0.88 -6.53
CA LEU A 17 -15.99 0.02 -6.62
C LEU A 17 -15.69 -1.28 -7.35
N TYR A 18 -14.97 -1.21 -8.46
CA TYR A 18 -14.56 -2.39 -9.23
C TYR A 18 -13.72 -3.34 -8.38
N GLY A 19 -12.70 -2.83 -7.69
CA GLY A 19 -11.85 -3.64 -6.82
C GLY A 19 -12.61 -4.24 -5.64
N CYS A 20 -13.51 -3.49 -5.01
CA CYS A 20 -14.41 -4.01 -3.98
C CYS A 20 -15.33 -5.12 -4.52
N LEU A 21 -15.88 -4.94 -5.72
CA LEU A 21 -16.76 -5.93 -6.35
C LEU A 21 -15.99 -7.21 -6.73
N CYS A 22 -14.76 -7.09 -7.24
CA CYS A 22 -13.88 -8.23 -7.50
C CYS A 22 -13.56 -9.01 -6.23
N ARG A 23 -13.28 -8.33 -5.11
CA ARG A 23 -13.07 -8.99 -3.81
C ARG A 23 -14.34 -9.68 -3.32
N LEU A 24 -15.49 -9.02 -3.43
CA LEU A 24 -16.78 -9.59 -3.03
C LEU A 24 -17.15 -10.85 -3.83
N LEU A 25 -16.93 -10.82 -5.14
CA LEU A 25 -17.24 -11.94 -6.04
C LEU A 25 -16.12 -12.98 -6.14
N SER A 26 -15.02 -12.80 -5.38
CA SER A 26 -13.81 -13.64 -5.49
C SER A 26 -13.28 -13.77 -6.92
N VAL A 27 -13.49 -12.73 -7.74
CA VAL A 27 -12.96 -12.69 -9.11
C VAL A 27 -11.53 -12.19 -9.03
N TYR A 28 -10.58 -13.07 -9.34
CA TYR A 28 -9.14 -12.84 -9.18
C TYR A 28 -8.53 -11.87 -10.22
N PHE A 29 -9.33 -10.95 -10.78
CA PHE A 29 -8.86 -10.01 -11.79
C PHE A 29 -8.73 -8.60 -11.19
N PHE A 30 -7.49 -8.15 -11.05
CA PHE A 30 -7.11 -6.76 -10.76
C PHE A 30 -7.55 -6.23 -9.38
N TRP A 31 -7.25 -6.99 -8.31
CA TRP A 31 -7.48 -6.58 -6.92
C TRP A 31 -6.70 -5.33 -6.50
N GLU A 32 -5.65 -4.98 -7.25
CA GLU A 32 -4.85 -3.77 -7.04
C GLU A 32 -5.59 -2.48 -7.40
N SER A 33 -6.70 -2.59 -8.14
CA SER A 33 -7.53 -1.44 -8.52
C SER A 33 -7.97 -0.60 -7.33
N VAL A 34 -8.21 -1.19 -6.16
CA VAL A 34 -8.57 -0.45 -4.94
C VAL A 34 -7.46 0.54 -4.56
N TYR A 35 -6.20 0.08 -4.55
CA TYR A 35 -5.05 0.92 -4.20
C TYR A 35 -4.80 2.03 -5.24
N LEU A 36 -4.95 1.71 -6.53
CA LEU A 36 -4.87 2.69 -7.61
C LEU A 36 -6.00 3.74 -7.52
N GLY A 37 -7.21 3.30 -7.15
CA GLY A 37 -8.35 4.19 -6.96
C GLY A 37 -8.12 5.18 -5.82
N TRP A 38 -7.58 4.73 -4.67
CA TRP A 38 -7.18 5.61 -3.58
C TRP A 38 -6.11 6.62 -4.00
N PHE A 39 -5.11 6.18 -4.76
CA PHE A 39 -4.09 7.06 -5.31
C PHE A 39 -4.72 8.16 -6.17
N PHE A 40 -5.56 7.81 -7.14
CA PHE A 40 -6.27 8.80 -7.96
C PHE A 40 -7.18 9.72 -7.15
N LEU A 41 -7.80 9.23 -6.08
CA LEU A 41 -8.62 10.05 -5.19
C LEU A 41 -7.78 11.14 -4.51
N VAL A 42 -6.60 10.79 -3.97
CA VAL A 42 -5.69 11.76 -3.33
C VAL A 42 -5.18 12.79 -4.35
N PHE A 43 -4.78 12.35 -5.55
CA PHE A 43 -4.36 13.27 -6.61
C PHE A 43 -5.50 14.18 -7.08
N GLY A 44 -6.72 13.63 -7.19
CA GLY A 44 -7.93 14.40 -7.47
C GLY A 44 -8.17 15.47 -6.40
N LEU A 45 -8.00 15.13 -5.13
CA LEU A 45 -8.18 16.03 -3.99
C LEU A 45 -7.11 17.14 -3.98
N ILE A 46 -5.84 16.82 -4.26
CA ILE A 46 -4.78 17.82 -4.46
C ILE A 46 -5.15 18.76 -5.62
N GLY A 47 -5.55 18.21 -6.76
CA GLY A 47 -5.97 19.01 -7.92
C GLY A 47 -7.17 19.91 -7.62
N PHE A 48 -8.14 19.42 -6.86
CA PHE A 48 -9.29 20.18 -6.38
C PHE A 48 -8.86 21.35 -5.48
N LEU A 49 -7.97 21.11 -4.52
CA LEU A 49 -7.46 22.16 -3.63
C LEU A 49 -6.65 23.22 -4.40
N ILE A 50 -5.84 22.82 -5.39
CA ILE A 50 -5.13 23.75 -6.28
C ILE A 50 -6.12 24.61 -7.05
N TYR A 51 -7.16 24.02 -7.62
CA TYR A 51 -8.22 24.75 -8.31
C TYR A 51 -8.90 25.77 -7.36
N LYS A 52 -9.25 25.33 -6.15
CA LYS A 52 -9.87 26.18 -5.12
C LYS A 52 -8.97 27.34 -4.69
N ILE A 53 -7.64 27.14 -4.64
CA ILE A 53 -6.68 28.22 -4.38
C ILE A 53 -6.73 29.26 -5.49
N LYS A 54 -6.70 28.83 -6.76
CA LYS A 54 -6.76 29.74 -7.92
C LYS A 54 -8.06 30.54 -7.93
N GLU A 55 -9.20 29.89 -7.65
CA GLU A 55 -10.51 30.54 -7.58
C GLU A 55 -10.61 31.57 -6.44
N ASN A 56 -10.22 31.21 -5.21
CA ASN A 56 -10.30 32.11 -4.06
C ASN A 56 -9.29 33.26 -4.07
N GLN A 57 -8.22 33.18 -4.88
CA GLN A 57 -7.31 34.30 -5.10
C GLN A 57 -7.98 35.45 -5.84
N HIS A 58 -8.96 35.17 -6.71
CA HIS A 58 -9.76 36.20 -7.37
C HIS A 58 -10.77 36.86 -6.42
N GLU A 59 -11.23 36.14 -5.39
CA GLU A 59 -12.25 36.62 -4.44
C GLU A 59 -11.70 37.26 -3.15
N GLN A 60 -10.39 37.50 -3.04
CA GLN A 60 -9.70 38.02 -1.83
C GLN A 60 -9.98 37.25 -0.51
N LYS A 61 -10.42 35.98 -0.57
CA LYS A 61 -10.66 35.13 0.60
C LYS A 61 -9.38 34.47 1.12
N PHE A 62 -8.48 35.27 1.68
CA PHE A 62 -7.13 34.86 2.08
C PHE A 62 -7.06 33.70 3.10
N THR A 63 -8.02 33.60 4.03
CA THR A 63 -8.04 32.54 5.06
C THR A 63 -8.23 31.15 4.45
N ASN A 64 -9.10 31.02 3.45
CA ASN A 64 -9.36 29.75 2.76
C ASN A 64 -8.18 29.30 1.91
N VAL A 65 -7.40 30.24 1.37
CA VAL A 65 -6.18 29.95 0.60
C VAL A 65 -5.08 29.39 1.48
N LYS A 66 -4.86 29.96 2.69
CA LYS A 66 -3.86 29.44 3.64
C LYS A 66 -4.20 28.01 4.07
N ALA A 67 -5.45 27.75 4.44
CA ALA A 67 -5.91 26.41 4.82
C ALA A 67 -5.72 25.38 3.70
N ALA A 68 -6.07 25.73 2.46
CA ALA A 68 -5.90 24.83 1.31
C ALA A 68 -4.42 24.50 1.04
N ARG A 69 -3.50 25.47 1.21
CA ARG A 69 -2.05 25.23 1.07
C ARG A 69 -1.51 24.29 2.14
N VAL A 70 -1.93 24.48 3.40
CA VAL A 70 -1.56 23.59 4.51
C VAL A 70 -2.08 22.17 4.24
N ALA A 71 -3.32 22.04 3.78
CA ALA A 71 -3.90 20.73 3.43
C ALA A 71 -3.13 20.04 2.28
N ILE A 72 -2.75 20.76 1.22
CA ILE A 72 -1.90 20.20 0.16
C ILE A 72 -0.55 19.76 0.72
N GLY A 73 0.11 20.61 1.52
CA GLY A 73 1.39 20.28 2.14
C GLY A 73 1.31 19.02 2.99
N PHE A 74 0.25 18.88 3.79
CA PHE A 74 -0.02 17.69 4.59
C PHE A 74 -0.24 16.45 3.72
N LEU A 75 -1.04 16.52 2.66
CA LEU A 75 -1.27 15.38 1.76
C LEU A 75 0.00 14.91 1.06
N VAL A 76 0.81 15.86 0.57
CA VAL A 76 2.10 15.55 -0.05
C VAL A 76 3.05 14.92 0.97
N PHE A 77 3.09 15.44 2.20
CA PHE A 77 3.89 14.86 3.27
C PHE A 77 3.46 13.42 3.60
N VAL A 78 2.16 13.15 3.69
CA VAL A 78 1.64 11.79 3.91
C VAL A 78 2.06 10.85 2.78
N LEU A 79 1.93 11.28 1.52
CA LEU A 79 2.37 10.48 0.36
C LEU A 79 3.87 10.20 0.38
N LEU A 80 4.68 11.19 0.78
CA LEU A 80 6.13 11.02 0.93
C LEU A 80 6.47 9.98 2.00
N VAL A 81 5.85 10.09 3.18
CA VAL A 81 6.06 9.13 4.28
C VAL A 81 5.66 7.72 3.85
N GLN A 82 4.49 7.57 3.20
CA GLN A 82 4.05 6.28 2.67
C GLN A 82 5.03 5.71 1.63
N ALA A 83 5.56 6.53 0.72
CA ALA A 83 6.54 6.11 -0.26
C ALA A 83 7.84 5.62 0.41
N LEU A 84 8.33 6.35 1.43
CA LEU A 84 9.52 5.95 2.18
C LEU A 84 9.32 4.64 2.94
N LEU A 85 8.17 4.45 3.58
CA LEU A 85 7.83 3.20 4.27
C LEU A 85 7.74 2.03 3.29
N PHE A 86 7.11 2.24 2.14
CA PHE A 86 6.98 1.22 1.10
C PHE A 86 8.35 0.80 0.53
N ILE A 87 9.22 1.77 0.24
CA ILE A 87 10.60 1.51 -0.19
C ILE A 87 11.36 0.74 0.89
N ASN A 88 11.28 1.16 2.16
CA ASN A 88 11.97 0.50 3.26
C ASN A 88 11.55 -0.97 3.38
N LEU A 89 10.24 -1.24 3.30
CA LEU A 89 9.70 -2.60 3.36
C LEU A 89 10.17 -3.45 2.16
N LEU A 90 10.15 -2.91 0.94
CA LEU A 90 10.61 -3.59 -0.28
C LEU A 90 12.09 -4.02 -0.23
N PHE A 91 12.94 -3.22 0.43
CA PHE A 91 14.37 -3.52 0.57
C PHE A 91 14.72 -4.22 1.89
N SER A 92 13.74 -4.45 2.77
CA SER A 92 13.95 -5.11 4.05
C SER A 92 14.28 -6.60 3.90
N ASP A 93 15.12 -7.11 4.80
CA ASP A 93 15.46 -8.54 4.81
C ASP A 93 14.25 -9.41 5.19
N ALA A 94 13.35 -8.89 6.06
CA ALA A 94 12.07 -9.53 6.37
C ALA A 94 11.24 -9.83 5.11
N TYR A 95 11.16 -8.88 4.17
CA TYR A 95 10.46 -9.09 2.90
C TYR A 95 11.16 -10.12 2.00
N LYS A 96 12.50 -10.12 1.95
CA LYS A 96 13.27 -11.12 1.18
C LYS A 96 13.05 -12.53 1.71
N VAL A 97 13.14 -12.71 3.03
CA VAL A 97 12.89 -13.99 3.70
C VAL A 97 11.46 -14.45 3.43
N THR A 98 10.49 -13.55 3.58
CA THR A 98 9.07 -13.83 3.28
C THR A 98 8.89 -14.35 1.85
N LYS A 99 9.46 -13.65 0.85
CA LYS A 99 9.40 -14.11 -0.54
C LYS A 99 10.03 -15.48 -0.73
N SER A 100 11.22 -15.70 -0.18
CA SER A 100 11.92 -16.97 -0.28
C SER A 100 11.12 -18.12 0.33
N TYR A 101 10.52 -17.88 1.51
CA TYR A 101 9.66 -18.83 2.18
C TYR A 101 8.45 -19.20 1.31
N LEU A 102 7.70 -18.21 0.81
CA LEU A 102 6.51 -18.45 -0.01
C LEU A 102 6.83 -19.18 -1.32
N ILE A 103 7.95 -18.85 -1.98
CA ILE A 103 8.39 -19.52 -3.21
C ILE A 103 8.74 -20.98 -2.96
N ASN A 104 9.17 -21.34 -1.75
CA ASN A 104 9.55 -22.71 -1.42
C ASN A 104 8.44 -23.51 -0.73
N ASN A 105 7.35 -22.88 -0.33
CA ASN A 105 6.23 -23.53 0.34
C ASN A 105 5.44 -24.43 -0.63
N THR A 106 5.49 -25.75 -0.41
CA THR A 106 4.81 -26.75 -1.25
C THR A 106 3.30 -26.71 -1.10
N ALA A 107 2.77 -26.55 0.12
CA ALA A 107 1.34 -26.45 0.37
C ALA A 107 0.72 -25.26 -0.39
N LEU A 108 1.43 -24.12 -0.41
CA LEU A 108 1.01 -22.94 -1.17
C LEU A 108 0.98 -23.21 -2.68
N LYS A 109 2.01 -23.88 -3.21
CA LYS A 109 2.06 -24.27 -4.63
C LYS A 109 0.94 -25.23 -5.01
N GLU A 110 0.54 -26.13 -4.12
CA GLU A 110 -0.59 -27.03 -4.34
C GLU A 110 -1.91 -26.25 -4.44
N GLU A 111 -2.10 -25.23 -3.59
CA GLU A 111 -3.31 -24.39 -3.60
C GLU A 111 -3.37 -23.45 -4.81
N ILE A 112 -2.35 -22.60 -5.02
CA ILE A 112 -2.41 -21.50 -5.99
C ILE A 112 -1.64 -21.76 -7.29
N GLY A 113 -0.90 -22.86 -7.38
CA GLY A 113 -0.01 -23.15 -8.51
C GLY A 113 1.34 -22.44 -8.40
N VAL A 114 2.08 -22.34 -9.51
CA VAL A 114 3.37 -21.63 -9.52
C VAL A 114 3.14 -20.15 -9.27
N ILE A 115 3.91 -19.56 -8.36
CA ILE A 115 3.82 -18.13 -8.05
C ILE A 115 4.38 -17.32 -9.22
N GLN A 116 3.55 -16.46 -9.79
CA GLN A 116 3.88 -15.55 -10.90
C GLN A 116 4.28 -14.15 -10.41
N GLY A 117 3.84 -13.75 -9.21
CA GLY A 117 4.15 -12.43 -8.70
C GLY A 117 3.66 -12.16 -7.29
N PHE A 118 4.14 -11.05 -6.74
CA PHE A 118 3.80 -10.56 -5.41
C PHE A 118 3.45 -9.09 -5.52
N VAL A 119 2.37 -8.69 -4.84
CA VAL A 119 2.01 -7.28 -4.64
C VAL A 119 1.95 -7.02 -3.15
N ILE A 120 2.73 -6.05 -2.68
CA ILE A 120 2.69 -5.64 -1.29
C ILE A 120 1.43 -4.80 -1.08
N ALA A 121 0.60 -5.20 -0.13
CA ALA A 121 -0.42 -4.31 0.40
C ALA A 121 0.25 -3.33 1.37
N PRO A 122 -0.14 -2.03 1.37
CA PRO A 122 0.42 -1.03 2.27
C PRO A 122 -0.14 -1.18 3.70
N VAL A 123 -0.20 -2.41 4.20
CA VAL A 123 -0.74 -2.79 5.51
C VAL A 123 0.28 -3.70 6.19
N GLY A 124 0.59 -3.38 7.44
CA GLY A 124 1.64 -4.07 8.19
C GLY A 124 2.54 -3.10 8.94
N GLY A 125 3.62 -3.62 9.50
CA GLY A 125 4.56 -2.86 10.29
C GLY A 125 5.87 -3.62 10.45
N ILE A 126 6.96 -2.89 10.65
CA ILE A 126 8.26 -3.45 10.98
C ILE A 126 8.71 -2.77 12.26
N GLN A 127 8.94 -3.57 13.30
CA GLN A 127 9.55 -3.14 14.53
C GLN A 127 10.95 -3.73 14.61
N LYS A 128 11.95 -2.87 14.82
CA LYS A 128 13.34 -3.28 15.08
C LYS A 128 13.83 -2.59 16.34
N ALA A 129 14.49 -3.34 17.18
CA ALA A 129 15.17 -2.86 18.37
C ALA A 129 16.60 -3.41 18.40
N ARG A 130 17.49 -2.67 19.06
CA ARG A 130 18.88 -3.08 19.24
C ARG A 130 19.25 -2.89 20.69
N ASP A 131 19.85 -3.91 21.27
CA ASP A 131 20.42 -3.86 22.60
C ASP A 131 21.87 -4.39 22.59
N SER A 132 22.44 -4.62 23.77
CA SER A 132 23.79 -5.16 23.93
C SER A 132 23.96 -6.60 23.45
N SER A 133 22.86 -7.33 23.22
CA SER A 133 22.82 -8.72 22.79
C SER A 133 22.64 -8.89 21.28
N GLY A 134 22.18 -7.86 20.57
CA GLY A 134 22.07 -7.84 19.12
C GLY A 134 20.92 -6.98 18.60
N GLU A 135 20.55 -7.20 17.33
CA GLU A 135 19.39 -6.56 16.71
C GLU A 135 18.26 -7.58 16.58
N TYR A 136 17.11 -7.27 17.15
CA TYR A 136 15.91 -8.11 17.14
C TYR A 136 14.70 -7.33 16.64
N GLY A 137 13.65 -8.04 16.23
CA GLY A 137 12.47 -7.36 15.72
C GLY A 137 11.39 -8.30 15.24
N SER A 138 10.25 -7.71 14.90
CA SER A 138 9.12 -8.39 14.28
C SER A 138 8.58 -7.56 13.11
N ALA A 139 8.06 -8.23 12.11
CA ALA A 139 7.47 -7.62 10.94
C ALA A 139 6.18 -8.34 10.58
N THR A 140 5.12 -7.58 10.35
CA THR A 140 3.88 -8.07 9.75
C THR A 140 3.82 -7.55 8.33
N ILE A 141 3.76 -8.46 7.36
CA ILE A 141 3.78 -8.11 5.93
C ILE A 141 2.52 -8.68 5.28
N SER A 142 1.66 -7.80 4.76
CA SER A 142 0.52 -8.19 3.95
C SER A 142 0.89 -8.26 2.48
N LEU A 143 0.71 -9.44 1.87
CA LEU A 143 1.06 -9.73 0.48
C LEU A 143 -0.13 -10.30 -0.27
N ILE A 144 -0.36 -9.78 -1.48
CA ILE A 144 -1.18 -10.42 -2.49
C ILE A 144 -0.26 -11.29 -3.34
N VAL A 145 -0.42 -12.61 -3.24
CA VAL A 145 0.35 -13.61 -3.98
C VAL A 145 -0.45 -14.05 -5.20
N LYS A 146 0.15 -13.90 -6.39
CA LYS A 146 -0.45 -14.31 -7.65
C LYS A 146 0.10 -15.67 -8.05
N GLY A 147 -0.71 -16.71 -7.92
CA GLY A 147 -0.43 -18.02 -8.49
C GLY A 147 -1.07 -18.19 -9.86
N GLU A 148 -0.64 -19.21 -10.60
CA GLU A 148 -1.23 -19.61 -11.89
C GLU A 148 -2.74 -19.89 -11.81
N ARG A 149 -3.21 -20.44 -10.69
CA ARG A 149 -4.60 -20.88 -10.51
C ARG A 149 -5.45 -19.84 -9.79
N LYS A 150 -4.87 -19.15 -8.81
CA LYS A 150 -5.59 -18.30 -7.86
C LYS A 150 -4.70 -17.18 -7.34
N ILE A 151 -5.34 -16.08 -6.97
CA ILE A 151 -4.71 -14.99 -6.21
C ILE A 151 -5.20 -15.09 -4.77
N ILE A 152 -4.28 -14.99 -3.81
CA ILE A 152 -4.58 -14.99 -2.38
C ILE A 152 -3.94 -13.77 -1.72
N GLU A 153 -4.56 -13.29 -0.64
CA GLU A 153 -4.01 -12.28 0.25
C GLU A 153 -3.57 -13.00 1.53
N LEU A 154 -2.32 -12.79 1.95
CA LEU A 154 -1.72 -13.41 3.13
C LEU A 154 -1.17 -12.32 4.04
N MET A 155 -1.28 -12.54 5.34
CA MET A 155 -0.59 -11.76 6.36
C MET A 155 0.51 -12.63 6.97
N ILE A 156 1.76 -12.24 6.78
CA ILE A 156 2.90 -13.04 7.20
C ILE A 156 3.63 -12.34 8.33
N VAL A 157 3.87 -13.07 9.41
CA VAL A 157 4.63 -12.61 10.56
C VAL A 157 6.04 -13.16 10.47
N VAL A 158 7.02 -12.25 10.55
CA VAL A 158 8.44 -12.55 10.47
C VAL A 158 9.10 -12.02 11.75
N GLU A 159 9.94 -12.82 12.38
CA GLU A 159 10.66 -12.42 13.59
C GLU A 159 12.16 -12.59 13.41
N LYS A 160 12.92 -11.82 14.17
CA LYS A 160 14.37 -11.93 14.27
C LYS A 160 14.76 -11.93 15.74
N GLU A 161 15.37 -13.02 16.17
CA GLU A 161 16.02 -13.12 17.48
C GLU A 161 17.35 -12.33 17.51
N PRO A 162 17.84 -11.88 18.67
CA PRO A 162 19.03 -11.02 18.78
C PRO A 162 20.28 -11.56 18.07
N GLN A 163 20.45 -12.88 18.04
CA GLN A 163 21.58 -13.58 17.41
C GLN A 163 21.18 -14.42 16.18
N GLY A 164 19.90 -14.36 15.79
CA GLY A 164 19.32 -15.15 14.71
C GLY A 164 19.18 -14.37 13.40
N GLU A 165 18.77 -15.08 12.35
CA GLU A 165 18.31 -14.47 11.11
C GLU A 165 16.81 -14.17 11.17
N TRP A 166 16.29 -13.44 10.19
CA TRP A 166 14.84 -13.27 10.04
C TRP A 166 14.21 -14.61 9.64
N GLU A 167 13.12 -14.99 10.30
CA GLU A 167 12.39 -16.22 10.04
C GLU A 167 10.87 -15.99 10.03
N VAL A 168 10.16 -16.72 9.16
CA VAL A 168 8.69 -16.69 9.14
C VAL A 168 8.18 -17.52 10.29
N VAL A 169 7.43 -16.89 11.20
CA VAL A 169 6.86 -17.55 12.38
C VAL A 169 5.37 -17.85 12.21
N ASP A 170 4.65 -17.10 11.38
CA ASP A 170 3.21 -17.29 11.17
C ASP A 170 2.70 -16.79 9.80
N ILE A 171 1.58 -17.37 9.33
CA ILE A 171 0.89 -17.03 8.09
C ILE A 171 -0.62 -17.15 8.28
N GLU A 172 -1.30 -16.02 8.13
CA GLU A 172 -2.77 -15.91 8.13
C GLU A 172 -3.33 -15.64 6.73
#